data_AF-K2M4Z6-F1
#
_entry.id   AF-K2M4Z6-F1
#
_cell.length_a   1.000
_cell.length_b   1.000
_cell.length_c   1.000
_cell.angle_alpha   90.00
_cell.angle_beta   90.00
_cell.angle_gamma   90.00
#
_symmetry.space_group_name_H-M   'P 1'
#
loop_
_entity.id
_entity.type
_entity.pdbx_description
1 polymer ?
#
loop_
_entity_poly.entity_id
_entity_poly.type
_entity_poly.pdbx_seq_one_letter_code
_entity_poly.pdbx_strand_id
1 'polypeptide(L)' 'MSNRHSTSIRLPIEIKEWAESRSIRNHRSMSAEIVAILSAIRDGEKTGTGFEGFANPSGIPGDVPLFPA' A
#
# COMPACT_ATOMS: atom_id res chain seq x y z
N MET A 1 -14.98 18.91 13.56
CA MET A 1 -13.53 18.79 13.30
C MET A 1 -13.12 17.36 13.64
N SER A 2 -12.67 16.54 12.69
CA SER A 2 -12.27 15.15 12.99
C SER A 2 -10.94 15.12 13.74
N ASN A 3 -10.91 14.52 14.93
CA ASN A 3 -9.68 14.25 15.69
C ASN A 3 -8.76 13.34 14.87
N ARG A 4 -7.70 13.90 14.28
CA ARG A 4 -6.62 13.10 13.70
C ARG A 4 -5.65 12.72 14.81
N HIS A 5 -5.71 11.48 15.28
CA HIS A 5 -4.67 10.92 16.13
C HIS A 5 -3.50 10.48 15.25
N SER A 6 -2.32 11.05 15.47
CA SER A 6 -1.10 10.59 14.82
C SER A 6 -0.51 9.42 15.60
N THR A 7 -0.46 8.25 14.98
CA THR A 7 0.20 7.06 15.55
C THR A 7 1.54 6.85 14.86
N SER A 8 2.61 6.74 15.65
CA SER A 8 3.92 6.33 15.13
C SER A 8 3.98 4.81 15.02
N ILE A 9 4.41 4.32 13.87
CA ILE A 9 4.64 2.89 13.62
C ILE A 9 6.10 2.68 13.20
N ARG A 10 6.69 1.55 13.58
CA ARG A 10 8.00 1.12 13.08
C ARG A 10 7.79 0.08 12.00
N LEU A 11 8.50 0.26 10.89
CA LEU A 11 8.52 -0.67 9.78
C LEU A 11 9.97 -1.13 9.55
N PRO A 12 10.17 -2.40 9.13
CA PRO A 12 11.42 -2.81 8.49
C PRO A 12 11.78 -1.84 7.35
N ILE A 13 13.08 -1.64 7.11
CA ILE A 13 13.55 -0.61 6.18
C ILE A 13 13.06 -0.87 4.76
N GLU A 14 13.05 -2.14 4.34
CA GLU A 14 12.63 -2.57 3.01
C GLU A 14 11.14 -2.26 2.77
N ILE A 15 10.29 -2.48 3.79
CA ILE A 15 8.85 -2.18 3.73
C ILE A 15 8.62 -0.68 3.70
N LYS A 16 9.42 0.09 4.46
CA LYS A 16 9.34 1.55 4.47
C LYS A 16 9.68 2.11 3.08
N GLU A 17 10.80 1.70 2.49
CA GLU A 17 11.24 2.17 1.17
C GLU A 17 10.23 1.82 0.06
N TRP A 18 9.68 0.60 0.12
CA TRP A 18 8.62 0.18 -0.80
C TRP A 18 7.35 1.03 -0.67
N ALA A 19 6.87 1.26 0.57
CA ALA A 19 5.68 2.06 0.81
C ALA A 19 5.89 3.54 0.45
N GLU A 20 7.09 4.08 0.66
CA GLU A 20 7.46 5.44 0.27
C GLU A 20 7.43 5.60 -1.25
N SER A 21 8.05 4.64 -1.98
CA SER A 21 8.01 4.60 -3.44
C SER A 21 6.58 4.52 -3.99
N ARG A 22 5.71 3.71 -3.38
CA ARG A 22 4.28 3.66 -3.72
C ARG A 22 3.57 4.98 -3.46
N SER A 23 3.84 5.63 -2.34
CA SER A 23 3.19 6.89 -1.98
C SER A 23 3.47 8.00 -3.01
N ILE A 24 4.70 8.05 -3.54
CA ILE A 24 5.10 8.97 -4.60
C ILE A 24 4.33 8.66 -5.89
N ARG A 25 4.31 7.39 -6.33
CA ARG A 25 3.59 6.97 -7.54
C ARG A 25 2.09 7.25 -7.48
N ASN A 26 1.50 7.11 -6.29
CA ASN A 26 0.06 7.28 -6.08
C ASN A 26 -0.32 8.73 -5.72
N HIS A 27 0.63 9.67 -5.70
CA HIS A 27 0.42 11.06 -5.29
C HIS A 27 -0.26 11.20 -3.92
N ARG A 28 0.16 10.37 -2.95
CA ARG A 28 -0.38 10.33 -1.58
C ARG A 28 0.70 10.60 -0.55
N SER A 29 0.29 11.15 0.60
CA SER A 29 1.17 11.16 1.78
C SER A 29 1.47 9.73 2.24
N MET A 30 2.63 9.52 2.88
CA MET A 30 3.03 8.21 3.42
C MET A 30 1.95 7.62 4.34
N SER A 31 1.39 8.40 5.26
CA SER A 31 0.32 7.93 6.15
C SER A 31 -0.94 7.50 5.39
N ALA A 32 -1.32 8.24 4.34
CA ALA A 32 -2.47 7.89 3.51
C ALA A 32 -2.23 6.60 2.70
N GLU A 33 -1.00 6.39 2.21
CA GLU A 33 -0.65 5.16 1.49
C GLU A 33 -0.65 3.95 2.44
N ILE A 34 -0.12 4.08 3.66
CA ILE A 34 -0.19 3.01 4.67
C ILE A 34 -1.64 2.65 4.99
N VAL A 35 -2.52 3.64 5.18
CA VAL A 35 -3.95 3.37 5.41
C VAL A 35 -4.59 2.68 4.20
N ALA A 36 -4.26 3.09 2.98
CA ALA A 36 -4.75 2.43 1.77
C ALA A 36 -4.30 0.97 1.69
N ILE A 37 -3.04 0.69 2.03
CA ILE A 37 -2.49 -0.67 2.09
C ILE A 37 -3.27 -1.52 3.10
N LEU A 38 -3.38 -1.05 4.35
CA LEU A 38 -4.08 -1.78 5.40
C LEU A 38 -5.56 -1.99 5.09
N SER A 39 -6.20 -1.04 4.40
CA SER A 39 -7.61 -1.16 4.00
C SER A 39 -7.81 -2.27 2.97
N ALA A 40 -6.97 -2.32 1.93
CA ALA A 40 -7.11 -3.36 0.92
C ALA A 40 -6.69 -4.75 1.44
N ILE A 41 -5.75 -4.85 2.40
CA ILE A 41 -5.50 -6.11 3.13
C ILE A 41 -6.77 -6.56 3.87
N ARG A 42 -7.38 -5.67 4.65
CA ARG A 42 -8.59 -5.97 5.43
C ARG A 42 -9.77 -6.36 4.55
N ASP A 43 -9.91 -5.73 3.38
CA ASP A 43 -10.97 -6.07 2.43
C ASP A 43 -10.69 -7.44 1.79
N GLY A 44 -9.43 -7.71 1.42
CA GLY A 44 -9.01 -9.00 0.90
C GLY A 44 -9.17 -10.16 1.87
N GLU A 45 -8.98 -9.93 3.18
CA GLU A 45 -9.29 -10.94 4.21
C GLU A 45 -10.78 -11.32 4.25
N LYS A 46 -11.68 -10.42 3.90
CA LYS A 46 -13.13 -10.68 3.91
C LYS A 46 -13.63 -11.39 2.66
N THR A 47 -13.06 -11.03 1.50
CA THR A 47 -13.56 -11.49 0.19
C THR A 47 -12.69 -12.59 -0.42
N GLY A 48 -11.47 -12.79 0.08
CA GLY A 48 -10.46 -13.66 -0.53
C GLY A 48 -9.84 -13.09 -1.82
N THR A 49 -10.06 -11.80 -2.12
CA THR A 49 -9.67 -11.14 -3.39
C THR A 49 -9.31 -9.66 -3.13
N GLY A 50 -8.47 -9.02 -3.94
CA GLY A 50 -8.12 -7.59 -3.78
C GLY A 50 -6.64 -7.31 -3.50
N PHE A 51 -5.80 -8.35 -3.40
CA PHE A 51 -4.35 -8.22 -3.30
C PHE A 51 -3.68 -7.91 -4.64
N GLU A 52 -4.39 -8.14 -5.76
CA GLU A 52 -3.87 -7.96 -7.12
C GLU A 52 -3.51 -6.49 -7.40
N GLY A 53 -4.19 -5.55 -6.73
CA GLY A 53 -3.87 -4.11 -6.79
C GLY A 53 -2.56 -3.73 -6.09
N PHE A 54 -2.01 -4.60 -5.22
CA PHE A 54 -0.66 -4.45 -4.70
C PHE A 54 0.40 -5.04 -5.61
N ALA A 55 0.01 -6.07 -6.35
CA ALA A 55 0.84 -6.80 -7.30
C ALA A 55 0.99 -6.07 -8.64
N ASN A 56 0.33 -4.93 -8.87
CA ASN A 56 0.51 -4.17 -10.12
C ASN A 56 1.28 -2.87 -9.84
N PRO A 57 2.60 -2.83 -10.09
CA PRO A 57 3.34 -1.59 -10.04
C PRO A 57 3.03 -0.83 -11.35
N SER A 58 2.72 0.45 -11.22
CA SER A 58 2.62 1.44 -12.31
C SER A 58 1.56 1.33 -13.43
N GLY A 59 0.96 0.16 -13.71
CA GLY A 59 0.06 0.03 -14.87
C GLY A 59 0.76 0.25 -16.22
N ILE A 60 2.10 0.27 -16.23
CA ILE A 60 2.94 0.35 -17.42
C ILE A 60 3.12 -1.08 -17.95
N PRO A 61 2.94 -1.33 -19.27
CA PRO A 61 3.24 -2.62 -19.87
C PRO A 61 4.68 -3.04 -19.57
N GLY A 62 4.87 -4.16 -18.84
CA GLY A 62 6.18 -4.73 -18.51
C GLY A 62 6.59 -4.64 -17.03
N ASP A 63 5.76 -4.07 -16.15
CA ASP A 63 6.06 -4.01 -14.73
C ASP A 63 5.76 -5.37 -14.04
N VAL A 64 6.72 -5.88 -13.28
CA VAL A 64 6.68 -7.26 -12.75
C VAL A 64 5.93 -7.27 -11.42
N PRO A 65 4.96 -8.17 -11.22
CA PRO A 65 4.25 -8.27 -9.96
C PRO A 65 5.16 -8.59 -8.76
N LEU A 66 4.90 -7.93 -7.63
CA LEU A 66 5.60 -8.21 -6.36
C LEU A 66 5.33 -9.64 -5.84
N PHE A 67 4.23 -10.25 -6.27
CA PHE A 67 3.87 -11.63 -5.94
C PHE A 67 3.40 -12.35 -7.22
N PRO A 68 3.90 -13.56 -7.51
CA PRO A 68 3.39 -14.38 -8.60
C PRO A 68 1.94 -14.83 -8.32
N ALA A 69 1.16 -15.00 -9.39
CA ALA A 69 -0.22 -15.49 -9.34
C ALA A 69 -0.31 -16.97 -8.90
#